data_AF-R0HZB9-F1
#
_entry.id   AF-R0HZB9-F1
#
_cell.length_a   1.000
_cell.length_b   1.000
_cell.length_c   1.000
_cell.angle_alpha   90.00
_cell.angle_beta   90.00
_cell.angle_gamma   90.00
#
_symmetry.space_group_name_H-M   'P 1'
#
loop_
_entity.id
_entity.type
_entity.pdbx_description
1 polymer ?
#
loop_
_entity_poly.entity_id
_entity_poly.type
_entity_poly.pdbx_seq_one_letter_code
_entity_poly.pdbx_strand_id
1 'polypeptide(L)'
;MCDENNAAEPEFATALIAVWWDMNDCPVPEGYDPRRVRQSLEWTFKKRGYSGPVFITGYADQKHTPAHLLQGLYSTGVSVAHTVPECKCAHMFADMLIWRNHNSCSTTMMLISNQVDDVFAWDLARLQQQSPYNIFVANSISSVFKYYSPLVTCKEWPWKKLLKWYPADEPIICRETYKFLPHAFFYCKSCNFFKTNTVEKFKKHLWSREHALREITHPCARELDPVTRTWGKNYPARPAYGKSKIEVWWDMEDCPIPEGYDARRVRPSLEAAFKNLGYSGPVSITGYGDQTKTPDHLLQGLSSTGVSIAHNISDATSKHIFFDLVDWQNQNPPPATLMVISDHLTFSVALARSQQLTIYNLFLAYSYRPDQMSVLVTSAEWLWDSLLAGLCFVLSSSIT
;
A
#
# COMPACT_ATOMS: atom_id res chain seq x y z
N MET A 1 9.97 -5.49 -8.79
CA MET A 1 9.31 -4.23 -8.38
C MET A 1 10.20 -3.09 -8.83
N CYS A 2 9.62 -2.13 -9.55
CA CYS A 2 10.31 -1.02 -10.20
C CYS A 2 11.30 -0.27 -9.28
N ASP A 3 12.55 -0.13 -9.75
CA ASP A 3 13.54 0.82 -9.23
C ASP A 3 13.33 2.18 -9.93
N GLU A 4 13.46 3.28 -9.19
CA GLU A 4 13.22 4.67 -9.64
C GLU A 4 13.99 5.07 -10.90
N ASN A 5 15.03 4.33 -11.27
CA ASN A 5 15.89 4.60 -12.42
C ASN A 5 15.84 3.54 -13.53
N ASN A 6 15.15 2.42 -13.31
CA ASN A 6 15.14 1.31 -14.27
C ASN A 6 13.94 1.36 -15.22
N ALA A 7 14.12 0.78 -16.40
CA ALA A 7 13.05 0.53 -17.36
C ALA A 7 12.08 -0.54 -16.82
N ALA A 8 10.90 -0.64 -17.42
CA ALA A 8 9.91 -1.65 -17.09
C ALA A 8 10.53 -3.07 -17.18
N GLU A 9 10.32 -3.87 -16.13
CA GLU A 9 10.64 -5.30 -16.20
C GLU A 9 9.74 -5.97 -17.28
N PRO A 10 10.21 -7.03 -17.95
CA PRO A 10 9.52 -7.62 -19.11
C PRO A 10 8.06 -7.98 -18.86
N GLU A 11 7.73 -8.42 -17.65
CA GLU A 11 6.37 -8.81 -17.25
C GLU A 11 5.38 -7.64 -17.18
N PHE A 12 5.85 -6.41 -16.97
CA PHE A 12 5.02 -5.20 -16.91
C PHE A 12 5.03 -4.40 -18.21
N ALA A 13 6.00 -4.63 -19.10
CA ALA A 13 6.26 -3.80 -20.27
C ALA A 13 5.04 -3.68 -21.21
N THR A 14 4.19 -4.70 -21.28
CA THR A 14 2.97 -4.73 -22.12
C THR A 14 1.68 -4.86 -21.32
N ALA A 15 1.76 -4.84 -19.99
CA ALA A 15 0.62 -5.02 -19.11
C ALA A 15 -0.27 -3.78 -19.04
N LEU A 16 -1.51 -3.98 -18.59
CA LEU A 16 -2.49 -2.90 -18.47
C LEU A 16 -2.03 -1.81 -17.49
N ILE A 17 -2.35 -0.56 -17.82
CA ILE A 17 -2.05 0.60 -17.00
C ILE A 17 -3.37 1.30 -16.67
N ALA A 18 -3.66 1.49 -15.38
CA ALA A 18 -4.82 2.26 -14.94
C ALA A 18 -4.38 3.55 -14.23
N VAL A 19 -5.05 4.65 -14.57
CA VAL A 19 -4.78 6.00 -14.08
C VAL A 19 -6.04 6.56 -13.42
N TRP A 20 -5.92 6.88 -12.13
CA TRP A 20 -6.97 7.53 -11.34
C TRP A 20 -6.57 8.96 -11.07
N TRP A 21 -7.34 9.90 -11.60
CA TRP A 21 -6.94 11.29 -11.67
C TRP A 21 -7.92 12.20 -10.95
N ASP A 22 -7.46 12.82 -9.88
CA ASP A 22 -8.14 13.92 -9.21
C ASP A 22 -7.96 15.23 -10.01
N MET A 23 -8.99 15.60 -10.76
CA MET A 23 -8.97 16.77 -11.63
C MET A 23 -9.08 18.09 -10.85
N ASN A 24 -9.47 18.05 -9.57
CA ASN A 24 -9.50 19.24 -8.72
C ASN A 24 -8.09 19.57 -8.20
N ASP A 25 -7.35 18.55 -7.76
CA ASP A 25 -5.99 18.69 -7.24
C ASP A 25 -4.97 18.92 -8.37
N CYS A 26 -5.20 18.27 -9.50
CA CYS A 26 -4.34 18.30 -10.68
C CYS A 26 -5.14 18.71 -11.93
N PRO A 27 -5.65 19.95 -12.01
CA PRO A 27 -6.46 20.38 -13.13
C PRO A 27 -5.65 20.46 -14.43
N VAL A 28 -6.35 20.40 -15.57
CA VAL A 28 -5.75 20.77 -16.86
C VAL A 28 -5.34 22.24 -16.77
N PRO A 29 -4.05 22.59 -16.98
CA PRO A 29 -3.60 23.97 -16.88
C PRO A 29 -4.30 24.87 -17.90
N GLU A 30 -4.49 26.15 -17.54
CA GLU A 30 -5.01 27.13 -18.48
C GLU A 30 -4.14 27.22 -19.75
N GLY A 31 -4.78 27.29 -20.91
CA GLY A 31 -4.13 27.30 -22.22
C GLY A 31 -3.58 25.95 -22.68
N TYR A 32 -3.65 24.89 -21.86
CA TYR A 32 -3.25 23.55 -22.26
C TYR A 32 -4.39 22.83 -23.00
N ASP A 33 -4.09 22.22 -24.15
CA ASP A 33 -5.08 21.45 -24.91
C ASP A 33 -5.45 20.16 -24.15
N PRO A 34 -6.69 20.00 -23.64
CA PRO A 34 -7.10 18.81 -22.89
C PRO A 34 -6.92 17.51 -23.68
N ARG A 35 -6.93 17.58 -25.03
CA ARG A 35 -6.73 16.40 -25.87
C ARG A 35 -5.34 15.80 -25.67
N ARG A 36 -4.33 16.59 -25.28
CA ARG A 36 -2.93 16.17 -25.10
C ARG A 36 -2.63 15.43 -23.79
N VAL A 37 -3.58 15.39 -22.85
CA VAL A 37 -3.38 14.79 -21.52
C VAL A 37 -3.05 13.30 -21.63
N ARG A 38 -3.84 12.54 -22.42
CA ARG A 38 -3.60 11.09 -22.62
C ARG A 38 -2.22 10.84 -23.20
N GLN A 39 -1.84 11.53 -24.27
CA GLN A 39 -0.57 11.29 -24.96
C GLN A 39 0.61 11.66 -24.06
N SER A 40 0.46 12.65 -23.17
CA SER A 40 1.49 12.98 -22.18
C SER A 40 1.70 11.88 -21.15
N LEU A 41 0.62 11.25 -20.70
CA LEU A 41 0.68 10.09 -19.81
C LEU A 41 1.29 8.88 -20.53
N GLU A 42 0.76 8.52 -21.71
CA GLU A 42 1.25 7.41 -22.53
C GLU A 42 2.74 7.58 -22.90
N TRP A 43 3.15 8.79 -23.26
CA TRP A 43 4.55 9.10 -23.55
C TRP A 43 5.45 8.92 -22.33
N THR A 44 4.99 9.35 -21.15
CA THR A 44 5.73 9.19 -19.89
C THR A 44 5.95 7.72 -19.56
N PHE A 45 4.91 6.89 -19.70
CA PHE A 45 5.00 5.43 -19.56
C PHE A 45 5.96 4.82 -20.58
N LYS A 46 5.83 5.20 -21.87
CA LYS A 46 6.68 4.72 -22.96
C LYS A 46 8.15 5.02 -22.75
N LYS A 47 8.49 6.22 -22.26
CA LYS A 47 9.87 6.60 -21.93
C LYS A 47 10.50 5.72 -20.85
N ARG A 48 9.69 5.03 -20.06
CA ARG A 48 10.13 4.04 -19.06
C ARG A 48 9.97 2.60 -19.50
N GLY A 49 9.65 2.34 -20.76
CA GLY A 49 9.50 0.97 -21.30
C GLY A 49 8.12 0.35 -21.10
N TYR A 50 7.12 1.11 -20.65
CA TYR A 50 5.73 0.63 -20.56
C TYR A 50 4.98 0.99 -21.83
N SER A 51 4.36 -0.01 -22.46
CA SER A 51 3.70 0.09 -23.76
C SER A 51 2.31 -0.55 -23.79
N GLY A 52 1.85 -1.05 -22.64
CA GLY A 52 0.53 -1.65 -22.54
C GLY A 52 -0.62 -0.64 -22.60
N PRO A 53 -1.88 -1.11 -22.71
CA PRO A 53 -3.04 -0.25 -22.84
C PRO A 53 -3.26 0.63 -21.60
N VAL A 54 -3.59 1.91 -21.81
CA VAL A 54 -3.78 2.90 -20.73
C VAL A 54 -5.24 3.28 -20.54
N PHE A 55 -5.78 3.06 -19.34
CA PHE A 55 -7.11 3.48 -18.90
C PHE A 55 -7.00 4.69 -18.00
N ILE A 56 -7.75 5.76 -18.31
CA ILE A 56 -7.67 7.02 -17.57
C ILE A 56 -9.08 7.41 -17.16
N THR A 57 -9.28 7.64 -15.86
CA THR A 57 -10.52 8.20 -15.31
C THR A 57 -10.21 9.42 -14.48
N GLY A 58 -10.76 10.57 -14.90
CA GLY A 58 -10.70 11.83 -14.15
C GLY A 58 -11.92 12.00 -13.23
N TYR A 59 -11.70 12.35 -11.98
CA TYR A 59 -12.70 12.55 -10.93
C TYR A 59 -12.70 14.01 -10.49
N ALA A 60 -13.87 14.64 -10.47
CA ALA A 60 -14.09 15.97 -9.91
C ALA A 60 -15.59 16.28 -9.80
N ASP A 61 -15.92 17.41 -9.18
CA ASP A 61 -17.24 18.01 -9.36
C ASP A 61 -17.36 18.61 -10.77
N GLN A 62 -17.98 17.83 -11.66
CA GLN A 62 -18.15 18.22 -13.06
C GLN A 62 -19.28 19.24 -13.32
N LYS A 63 -19.99 19.76 -12.31
CA LYS A 63 -21.07 20.75 -12.53
C LYS A 63 -20.54 21.99 -13.23
N HIS A 64 -19.38 22.48 -12.80
CA HIS A 64 -18.77 23.71 -13.30
C HIS A 64 -17.64 23.50 -14.32
N THR A 65 -17.21 22.26 -14.59
CA THR A 65 -16.17 21.99 -15.60
C THR A 65 -16.61 22.43 -17.01
N PRO A 66 -15.83 23.25 -17.73
CA PRO A 66 -16.17 23.67 -19.09
C PRO A 66 -16.41 22.50 -20.06
N ALA A 67 -17.44 22.61 -20.90
CA ALA A 67 -17.82 21.55 -21.83
C ALA A 67 -16.72 21.20 -22.84
N HIS A 68 -15.93 22.19 -23.29
CA HIS A 68 -14.82 21.97 -24.21
C HIS A 68 -13.69 21.14 -23.58
N LEU A 69 -13.43 21.29 -22.28
CA LEU A 69 -12.46 20.46 -21.56
C LEU A 69 -12.93 19.01 -21.49
N LEU A 70 -14.19 18.80 -21.10
CA LEU A 70 -14.81 17.48 -21.06
C LEU A 70 -14.80 16.78 -22.43
N GLN A 71 -15.14 17.54 -23.49
CA GLN A 71 -15.15 17.04 -24.86
C GLN A 71 -13.74 16.68 -25.33
N GLY A 72 -12.75 17.52 -25.03
CA GLY A 72 -11.36 17.27 -25.38
C GLY A 72 -10.80 15.99 -24.76
N LEU A 73 -10.97 15.83 -23.44
CA LEU A 73 -10.59 14.62 -22.71
C LEU A 73 -11.27 13.36 -23.26
N TYR A 74 -12.59 13.42 -23.44
CA TYR A 74 -13.37 12.30 -23.94
C TYR A 74 -13.00 11.92 -25.39
N SER A 75 -12.67 12.90 -26.24
CA SER A 75 -12.30 12.66 -27.64
C SER A 75 -11.03 11.84 -27.80
N THR A 76 -10.16 11.84 -26.78
CA THR A 76 -8.96 10.99 -26.74
C THR A 76 -9.16 9.76 -25.86
N GLY A 77 -10.38 9.48 -25.39
CA GLY A 77 -10.69 8.27 -24.63
C GLY A 77 -10.38 8.36 -23.13
N VAL A 78 -10.31 9.56 -22.56
CA VAL A 78 -10.29 9.74 -21.11
C VAL A 78 -11.73 9.67 -20.58
N SER A 79 -11.96 8.80 -19.62
CA SER A 79 -13.22 8.74 -18.88
C SER A 79 -13.32 9.88 -17.88
N VAL A 80 -14.53 10.37 -17.63
CA VAL A 80 -14.76 11.45 -16.65
C VAL A 80 -15.88 11.05 -15.70
N ALA A 81 -15.59 11.08 -14.41
CA ALA A 81 -16.53 10.83 -13.33
C ALA A 81 -16.88 12.15 -12.62
N HIS A 82 -18.18 12.39 -12.47
CA HIS A 82 -18.71 13.35 -11.51
C HIS A 82 -18.80 12.71 -10.13
N THR A 83 -18.25 13.42 -9.15
CA THR A 83 -18.27 13.08 -7.73
C THR A 83 -18.64 14.32 -6.92
N VAL A 84 -19.35 14.11 -5.81
CA VAL A 84 -19.41 15.10 -4.74
C VAL A 84 -17.99 15.32 -4.17
N PRO A 85 -17.51 16.56 -4.00
CA PRO A 85 -16.13 16.85 -3.60
C PRO A 85 -15.65 16.06 -2.38
N GLU A 86 -16.51 15.95 -1.36
CA GLU A 86 -16.22 15.29 -0.08
C GLU A 86 -16.09 13.77 -0.19
N CYS A 87 -16.55 13.15 -1.28
CA CYS A 87 -16.52 11.69 -1.47
C CYS A 87 -15.60 11.26 -2.62
N LYS A 88 -14.95 12.23 -3.27
CA LYS A 88 -14.10 12.02 -4.45
C LYS A 88 -13.03 10.96 -4.19
N CYS A 89 -12.30 11.07 -3.07
CA CYS A 89 -11.24 10.13 -2.72
C CYS A 89 -11.77 8.73 -2.45
N ALA A 90 -12.90 8.60 -1.73
CA ALA A 90 -13.55 7.32 -1.48
C ALA A 90 -13.98 6.62 -2.78
N HIS A 91 -14.59 7.36 -3.72
CA HIS A 91 -14.97 6.80 -5.03
C HIS A 91 -13.75 6.42 -5.87
N MET A 92 -12.71 7.25 -5.88
CA MET A 92 -11.48 6.98 -6.61
C MET A 92 -10.79 5.70 -6.09
N PHE A 93 -10.74 5.55 -4.77
CA PHE A 93 -10.19 4.36 -4.11
C PHE A 93 -11.02 3.10 -4.37
N ALA A 94 -12.34 3.20 -4.25
CA ALA A 94 -13.24 2.07 -4.51
C ALA A 94 -13.09 1.55 -5.95
N ASP A 95 -13.08 2.43 -6.94
CA ASP A 95 -12.87 2.06 -8.35
C ASP A 95 -11.49 1.41 -8.56
N MET A 96 -10.45 1.93 -7.89
CA MET A 96 -9.10 1.35 -7.93
C MET A 96 -9.06 -0.06 -7.34
N LEU A 97 -9.70 -0.28 -6.19
CA LEU A 97 -9.78 -1.60 -5.56
C LEU A 97 -10.56 -2.61 -6.42
N ILE A 98 -11.70 -2.18 -7.00
CA ILE A 98 -12.46 -3.01 -7.93
C ILE A 98 -11.57 -3.40 -9.11
N TRP A 99 -10.86 -2.44 -9.70
CA TRP A 99 -9.96 -2.73 -10.82
C TRP A 99 -8.85 -3.70 -10.40
N ARG A 100 -8.20 -3.46 -9.27
CA ARG A 100 -7.12 -4.31 -8.72
C ARG A 100 -7.58 -5.75 -8.50
N ASN A 101 -8.80 -5.97 -8.02
CA ASN A 101 -9.32 -7.32 -7.78
C ASN A 101 -9.61 -8.11 -9.06
N HIS A 102 -9.81 -7.43 -10.20
CA HIS A 102 -10.09 -8.07 -11.49
C HIS A 102 -8.84 -8.21 -12.38
N ASN A 103 -7.69 -7.67 -11.97
CA ASN A 103 -6.47 -7.64 -12.78
C ASN A 103 -5.31 -8.34 -12.04
N SER A 104 -4.31 -8.80 -12.80
CA SER A 104 -3.11 -9.42 -12.22
C SER A 104 -2.19 -8.38 -11.58
N CYS A 105 -1.37 -8.82 -10.63
CA CYS A 105 -0.32 -7.99 -10.01
C CYS A 105 0.78 -7.53 -10.99
N SER A 106 0.86 -8.12 -12.19
CA SER A 106 1.73 -7.67 -13.28
C SER A 106 1.23 -6.39 -13.99
N THR A 107 0.13 -5.79 -13.54
CA THR A 107 -0.40 -4.55 -14.09
C THR A 107 0.11 -3.31 -13.35
N THR A 108 -0.03 -2.14 -13.98
CA THR A 108 0.52 -0.87 -13.49
C THR A 108 -0.59 0.09 -13.08
N MET A 109 -0.35 0.83 -12.01
CA MET A 109 -1.28 1.77 -11.41
C MET A 109 -0.65 3.17 -11.36
N MET A 110 -1.44 4.22 -11.60
CA MET A 110 -1.02 5.61 -11.41
C MET A 110 -2.09 6.43 -10.69
N LEU A 111 -1.73 7.05 -9.58
CA LEU A 111 -2.59 8.01 -8.87
C LEU A 111 -2.14 9.44 -9.16
N ILE A 112 -3.06 10.30 -9.56
CA ILE A 112 -2.79 11.72 -9.82
C ILE A 112 -3.62 12.55 -8.85
N SER A 113 -3.03 12.94 -7.73
CA SER A 113 -3.72 13.70 -6.67
C SER A 113 -2.69 14.33 -5.73
N ASN A 114 -3.05 15.44 -5.09
CA ASN A 114 -2.22 16.01 -4.03
C ASN A 114 -2.40 15.26 -2.71
N GLN A 115 -3.42 14.39 -2.64
CA GLN A 115 -3.83 13.68 -1.42
C GLN A 115 -3.25 12.26 -1.30
N VAL A 116 -2.20 11.92 -2.07
CA VAL A 116 -1.66 10.55 -2.08
C VAL A 116 -1.07 10.16 -0.72
N ASP A 117 -0.25 11.02 -0.12
CA ASP A 117 0.46 10.67 1.11
C ASP A 117 -0.43 10.68 2.36
N ASP A 118 -1.40 11.58 2.41
CA ASP A 118 -2.30 11.83 3.54
C ASP A 118 -3.55 10.96 3.51
N VAL A 119 -4.11 10.68 2.32
CA VAL A 119 -5.36 9.92 2.20
C VAL A 119 -5.08 8.47 1.77
N PHE A 120 -4.35 8.25 0.68
CA PHE A 120 -4.27 6.91 0.07
C PHE A 120 -3.11 6.03 0.57
N ALA A 121 -1.99 6.64 0.95
CA ALA A 121 -0.72 5.93 1.13
C ALA A 121 -0.77 4.82 2.18
N TRP A 122 -1.51 5.04 3.27
CA TRP A 122 -1.53 4.09 4.38
C TRP A 122 -2.15 2.74 3.99
N ASP A 123 -3.34 2.73 3.39
CA ASP A 123 -4.01 1.49 2.99
C ASP A 123 -3.38 0.89 1.73
N LEU A 124 -2.90 1.74 0.80
CA LEU A 124 -2.13 1.29 -0.36
C LEU A 124 -0.84 0.58 0.02
N ALA A 125 -0.10 1.08 1.02
CA ALA A 125 1.10 0.45 1.51
C ALA A 125 0.81 -0.95 2.05
N ARG A 126 -0.29 -1.14 2.76
CA ARG A 126 -0.74 -2.47 3.24
C ARG A 126 -1.11 -3.40 2.10
N LEU A 127 -1.82 -2.90 1.09
CA LEU A 127 -2.15 -3.66 -0.11
C LEU A 127 -0.89 -4.11 -0.87
N GLN A 128 0.11 -3.24 -1.00
CA GLN A 128 1.38 -3.55 -1.64
C GLN A 128 2.15 -4.68 -0.93
N GLN A 129 2.10 -4.75 0.40
CA GLN A 129 2.79 -5.79 1.19
C GLN A 129 2.26 -7.21 0.95
N GLN A 130 1.02 -7.36 0.47
CA GLN A 130 0.45 -8.67 0.12
C GLN A 130 0.58 -8.99 -1.37
N SER A 131 0.41 -7.97 -2.20
CA SER A 131 0.29 -8.11 -3.64
C SER A 131 0.92 -6.86 -4.25
N PRO A 132 2.21 -6.88 -4.59
CA PRO A 132 2.88 -5.70 -5.13
C PRO A 132 2.33 -5.35 -6.52
N TYR A 133 2.25 -4.06 -6.81
CA TYR A 133 1.94 -3.50 -8.13
C TYR A 133 2.89 -2.34 -8.37
N ASN A 134 3.24 -2.09 -9.63
CA ASN A 134 3.95 -0.88 -9.97
C ASN A 134 3.02 0.34 -9.80
N ILE A 135 3.28 1.16 -8.77
CA ILE A 135 2.52 2.38 -8.48
C ILE A 135 3.32 3.60 -8.88
N PHE A 136 2.74 4.41 -9.74
CA PHE A 136 3.22 5.73 -10.11
C PHE A 136 2.36 6.82 -9.47
N VAL A 137 2.95 7.99 -9.23
CA VAL A 137 2.22 9.14 -8.66
C VAL A 137 2.48 10.40 -9.48
N ALA A 138 1.48 11.26 -9.60
CA ALA A 138 1.68 12.65 -9.97
C ALA A 138 0.89 13.59 -9.06
N ASN A 139 1.47 14.74 -8.76
CA ASN A 139 0.86 15.75 -7.89
C ASN A 139 1.21 17.16 -8.37
N SER A 140 0.36 18.14 -8.04
CA SER A 140 0.61 19.55 -8.34
C SER A 140 1.47 20.24 -7.29
N ILE A 141 1.47 19.71 -6.06
CA ILE A 141 2.25 20.23 -4.93
C ILE A 141 3.20 19.16 -4.41
N SER A 142 4.35 19.60 -3.91
CA SER A 142 5.24 18.71 -3.16
C SER A 142 4.61 18.46 -1.79
N SER A 143 4.29 17.20 -1.49
CA SER A 143 3.85 16.80 -0.16
C SER A 143 5.00 16.96 0.84
N VAL A 144 4.72 17.60 1.98
CA VAL A 144 5.67 17.71 3.10
C VAL A 144 5.84 16.35 3.79
N PHE A 145 4.85 15.46 3.65
CA PHE A 145 4.82 14.15 4.28
C PHE A 145 5.52 13.06 3.46
N LYS A 146 6.05 13.38 2.28
CA LYS A 146 6.69 12.41 1.39
C LYS A 146 7.76 11.56 2.07
N TYR A 147 8.58 12.15 2.94
CA TYR A 147 9.63 11.42 3.67
C TYR A 147 9.09 10.40 4.68
N TYR A 148 7.86 10.61 5.15
CA TYR A 148 7.19 9.76 6.12
C TYR A 148 6.14 8.83 5.49
N SER A 149 5.93 8.95 4.17
CA SER A 149 4.96 8.14 3.45
C SER A 149 5.35 6.66 3.52
N PRO A 150 4.45 5.77 3.98
CA PRO A 150 4.72 4.34 4.00
C PRO A 150 4.62 3.72 2.62
N LEU A 151 4.03 4.40 1.63
CA LEU A 151 3.83 3.86 0.29
C LEU A 151 5.13 3.92 -0.51
N VAL A 152 5.54 2.79 -1.07
CA VAL A 152 6.63 2.76 -2.05
C VAL A 152 6.07 2.98 -3.45
N THR A 153 6.64 3.93 -4.19
CA THR A 153 6.25 4.27 -5.56
C THR A 153 7.41 4.06 -6.53
N CYS A 154 7.10 3.71 -7.78
CA CYS A 154 8.08 3.58 -8.86
C CYS A 154 8.66 4.92 -9.29
N LYS A 155 7.79 5.94 -9.38
CA LYS A 155 8.17 7.30 -9.71
C LYS A 155 7.06 8.26 -9.36
N GLU A 156 7.48 9.47 -9.02
CA GLU A 156 6.58 10.60 -8.83
C GLU A 156 6.91 11.73 -9.80
N TRP A 157 5.87 12.40 -10.29
CA TRP A 157 6.00 13.53 -11.21
C TRP A 157 5.25 14.77 -10.74
N PRO A 158 5.87 15.96 -10.86
CA PRO A 158 5.11 17.21 -10.83
C PRO A 158 4.16 17.25 -12.02
N TRP A 159 2.85 17.34 -11.76
CA TRP A 159 1.78 17.25 -12.75
C TRP A 159 1.99 18.18 -13.95
N LYS A 160 2.28 19.46 -13.69
CA LYS A 160 2.55 20.45 -14.74
C LYS A 160 3.77 20.14 -15.61
N LYS A 161 4.77 19.42 -15.06
CA LYS A 161 5.95 19.01 -15.83
C LYS A 161 5.63 17.79 -16.68
N LEU A 162 4.89 16.83 -16.14
CA LEU A 162 4.45 15.63 -16.87
C LEU A 162 3.70 16.00 -18.16
N LEU A 163 2.78 16.97 -18.08
CA LEU A 163 2.00 17.42 -19.24
C LEU A 163 2.84 18.08 -20.36
N LYS A 164 4.07 18.51 -20.06
CA LYS A 164 4.97 19.17 -21.04
C LYS A 164 5.91 18.20 -21.74
N TRP A 165 5.93 16.93 -21.35
CA TRP A 165 6.88 15.96 -21.90
C TRP A 165 6.49 15.42 -23.26
N TYR A 166 5.21 15.52 -23.62
CA TYR A 166 4.76 15.21 -24.97
C TYR A 166 5.19 16.34 -25.93
N PRO A 167 5.94 16.04 -27.00
CA PRO A 167 6.41 17.06 -27.94
C PRO A 167 5.25 17.85 -28.55
N ALA A 168 5.46 19.16 -28.75
CA ALA A 168 4.41 20.06 -29.26
C ALA A 168 4.02 19.75 -30.72
N ASP A 169 4.98 19.25 -31.48
CA ASP A 169 4.94 18.86 -32.89
C ASP A 169 4.31 17.48 -33.13
N GLU A 170 4.19 16.64 -32.11
CA GLU A 170 3.53 15.33 -32.22
C GLU A 170 2.00 15.47 -32.36
N PRO A 171 1.36 14.63 -33.20
CA PRO A 171 -0.05 14.78 -33.54
C PRO A 171 -0.97 14.33 -32.41
N ILE A 172 -2.14 14.96 -32.31
CA ILE A 172 -3.19 14.52 -31.39
C ILE A 172 -3.80 13.22 -31.92
N ILE A 173 -3.75 12.18 -31.10
CA ILE A 173 -4.31 10.86 -31.42
C ILE A 173 -5.72 10.78 -30.84
N CYS A 174 -6.74 10.78 -31.72
CA CYS A 174 -8.14 10.63 -31.31
C CYS A 174 -8.48 9.17 -31.03
N ARG A 175 -9.48 8.95 -30.17
CA ARG A 175 -9.88 7.62 -29.72
C ARG A 175 -10.24 6.66 -30.87
N GLU A 176 -10.75 7.17 -32.00
CA GLU A 176 -11.16 6.35 -33.16
C GLU A 176 -9.97 5.61 -33.79
N THR A 177 -8.74 6.07 -33.55
CA THR A 177 -7.53 5.43 -34.06
C THR A 177 -7.03 4.28 -33.18
N TYR A 178 -7.53 4.17 -31.95
CA TYR A 178 -7.14 3.10 -31.04
C TYR A 178 -8.04 1.87 -31.25
N LYS A 179 -7.49 0.84 -31.91
CA LYS A 179 -8.22 -0.41 -32.24
C LYS A 179 -8.69 -1.22 -31.02
N PHE A 180 -8.14 -0.97 -29.83
CA PHE A 180 -8.37 -1.80 -28.63
C PHE A 180 -8.58 -0.98 -27.33
N LEU A 181 -9.05 0.28 -27.42
CA LEU A 181 -9.46 1.00 -26.22
C LEU A 181 -10.87 0.55 -25.78
N PRO A 182 -11.08 0.20 -24.50
CA PRO A 182 -12.43 0.08 -23.95
C PRO A 182 -13.09 1.45 -23.97
N HIS A 183 -14.41 1.42 -24.06
CA HIS A 183 -15.23 2.61 -24.19
C HIS A 183 -15.00 3.58 -23.03
N ALA A 184 -14.59 4.81 -23.35
CA ALA A 184 -14.61 5.92 -22.41
C ALA A 184 -16.05 6.41 -22.21
N PHE A 185 -16.37 6.84 -20.98
CA PHE A 185 -17.69 7.36 -20.65
C PHE A 185 -17.62 8.55 -19.71
N PHE A 186 -18.73 9.30 -19.67
CA PHE A 186 -19.07 10.20 -18.59
C PHE A 186 -19.90 9.44 -17.55
N TYR A 187 -19.47 9.44 -16.29
CA TYR A 187 -20.11 8.76 -15.18
C TYR A 187 -20.63 9.77 -14.15
N CYS A 188 -21.73 9.45 -13.48
CA CYS A 188 -22.13 10.13 -12.24
C CYS A 188 -22.06 9.14 -11.07
N LYS A 189 -21.11 9.34 -10.15
CA LYS A 189 -20.95 8.47 -8.97
C LYS A 189 -22.07 8.66 -7.94
N SER A 190 -22.69 9.83 -7.91
CA SER A 190 -23.85 10.12 -7.06
C SER A 190 -25.13 9.41 -7.51
N CYS A 191 -25.24 9.05 -8.79
CA CYS A 191 -26.47 8.54 -9.40
C CYS A 191 -26.22 7.16 -10.00
N ASN A 192 -25.89 6.17 -9.14
CA ASN A 192 -25.63 4.77 -9.48
C ASN A 192 -26.26 4.36 -10.83
N PHE A 193 -25.42 3.88 -11.75
CA PHE A 193 -25.75 3.46 -13.13
C PHE A 193 -25.85 4.54 -14.22
N PHE A 194 -25.83 5.84 -13.90
CA PHE A 194 -25.76 6.85 -14.96
C PHE A 194 -24.39 6.82 -15.66
N LYS A 195 -24.41 6.44 -16.95
CA LYS A 195 -23.28 6.58 -17.86
C LYS A 195 -23.74 7.09 -19.22
N THR A 196 -22.96 7.95 -19.84
CA THR A 196 -23.24 8.46 -21.19
C THR A 196 -21.95 8.72 -21.97
N ASN A 197 -22.10 8.90 -23.27
CA ASN A 197 -21.02 9.07 -24.24
C ASN A 197 -21.08 10.47 -24.90
N THR A 198 -21.87 11.40 -24.35
CA THR A 198 -22.04 12.77 -24.85
C THR A 198 -21.99 13.78 -23.70
N VAL A 199 -21.29 14.90 -23.91
CA VAL A 199 -21.18 15.98 -22.91
C VAL A 199 -22.54 16.63 -22.63
N GLU A 200 -23.37 16.80 -23.66
CA GLU A 200 -24.69 17.42 -23.53
C GLU A 200 -25.62 16.65 -22.59
N LYS A 201 -25.78 15.33 -22.80
CA LYS A 201 -26.60 14.48 -21.91
C LYS A 201 -26.03 14.46 -20.50
N PHE A 202 -24.70 14.43 -20.36
CA PHE A 202 -24.05 14.46 -19.06
C PHE A 202 -24.34 15.75 -18.31
N LYS A 203 -24.13 16.91 -18.94
CA LYS A 203 -24.44 18.22 -18.35
C LYS A 203 -25.92 18.34 -18.02
N LYS A 204 -26.82 17.96 -18.93
CA LYS A 204 -28.26 17.95 -18.66
C LYS A 204 -28.63 17.11 -17.43
N HIS A 205 -27.99 15.96 -17.26
CA HIS A 205 -28.18 15.11 -16.08
C HIS A 205 -27.73 15.80 -14.78
N LEU A 206 -26.53 16.40 -14.75
CA LEU A 206 -26.01 17.07 -13.55
C LEU A 206 -26.86 18.26 -13.09
N TRP A 207 -27.61 18.90 -14.00
CA TRP A 207 -28.55 19.99 -13.68
C TRP A 207 -29.98 19.51 -13.46
N SER A 208 -30.23 18.20 -13.48
CA SER A 208 -31.57 17.65 -13.26
C SER A 208 -31.97 17.69 -11.79
N ARG A 209 -33.27 17.87 -11.53
CA ARG A 209 -33.84 17.77 -10.17
C ARG A 209 -33.59 16.40 -9.55
N GLU A 210 -33.63 15.34 -10.36
CA GLU A 210 -33.38 13.97 -9.91
C GLU A 210 -31.97 13.78 -9.37
N HIS A 211 -30.97 14.33 -10.07
CA HIS A 211 -29.58 14.31 -9.62
C HIS A 211 -29.41 15.05 -8.29
N ALA A 212 -29.94 16.28 -8.19
CA ALA A 212 -29.89 17.05 -6.96
C ALA A 212 -30.55 16.32 -5.78
N LEU A 213 -31.71 15.69 -6.01
CA LEU A 213 -32.40 14.91 -4.98
C LEU A 213 -31.59 13.66 -4.57
N ARG A 214 -30.93 13.00 -5.52
CA ARG A 214 -30.08 11.83 -5.24
C ARG A 214 -28.93 12.17 -4.32
N GLU A 215 -28.21 13.26 -4.57
CA GLU A 215 -27.10 13.70 -3.72
C GLU A 215 -27.52 14.02 -2.29
N ILE A 216 -28.73 14.56 -2.10
CA ILE A 216 -29.28 14.87 -0.78
C ILE A 216 -29.73 13.59 -0.05
N THR A 217 -30.43 12.71 -0.76
CA THR A 217 -31.08 11.54 -0.15
C THR A 217 -30.13 10.34 0.03
N HIS A 218 -29.03 10.30 -0.70
CA HIS A 218 -28.06 9.21 -0.66
C HIS A 218 -26.64 9.78 -0.48
N PRO A 219 -26.31 10.28 0.73
CA PRO A 219 -24.97 10.79 1.00
C PRO A 219 -23.93 9.67 0.83
N CYS A 220 -22.86 10.00 0.13
CA CYS A 220 -21.74 9.09 -0.09
C CYS A 220 -20.77 9.07 1.11
N ALA A 221 -20.00 7.99 1.21
CA ALA A 221 -18.95 7.87 2.21
C ALA A 221 -17.86 8.94 1.97
N ARG A 222 -17.51 9.67 3.03
CA ARG A 222 -16.48 10.72 2.99
C ARG A 222 -15.09 10.19 3.32
N GLU A 223 -15.03 9.19 4.18
CA GLU A 223 -13.79 8.53 4.58
C GLU A 223 -13.52 7.31 3.69
N LEU A 224 -12.23 7.00 3.54
CA LEU A 224 -11.83 5.71 3.00
C LEU A 224 -12.24 4.63 4.00
N ASP A 225 -12.85 3.56 3.52
CA ASP A 225 -12.99 2.32 4.29
C ASP A 225 -11.73 1.48 4.04
N PRO A 226 -10.80 1.35 5.03
CA PRO A 226 -9.58 0.59 4.83
C PRO A 226 -9.94 -0.90 4.73
N VAL A 227 -9.91 -1.44 3.51
CA VAL A 227 -10.31 -2.84 3.24
C VAL A 227 -9.37 -3.85 3.91
N THR A 228 -8.21 -3.38 4.36
CA THR A 228 -7.21 -4.18 5.06
C THR A 228 -7.47 -4.28 6.57
N ARG A 229 -8.53 -3.63 7.09
CA ARG A 229 -8.90 -3.65 8.52
C ARG A 229 -9.39 -5.03 8.99
N THR A 230 -10.03 -5.76 8.10
CA THR A 230 -10.63 -7.08 8.39
C THR A 230 -9.66 -8.23 8.13
N TRP A 231 -8.42 -7.95 7.71
CA TRP A 231 -7.43 -8.99 7.51
C TRP A 231 -7.15 -9.69 8.83
N GLY A 232 -7.44 -10.99 8.85
CA GLY A 232 -7.16 -11.87 9.97
C GLY A 232 -5.68 -11.92 10.31
N LYS A 233 -5.38 -12.57 11.44
CA LYS A 233 -4.02 -12.80 11.93
C LYS A 233 -3.88 -14.29 12.23
N ASN A 234 -2.65 -14.76 12.35
CA ASN A 234 -2.31 -16.16 12.65
C ASN A 234 -2.68 -17.11 11.50
N TYR A 235 -2.32 -16.70 10.29
CA TYR A 235 -2.49 -17.53 9.09
C TYR A 235 -1.54 -18.74 9.12
N PRO A 236 -1.99 -19.90 8.60
CA PRO A 236 -1.09 -21.01 8.32
C PRO A 236 0.03 -20.60 7.37
N ALA A 237 1.21 -21.18 7.57
CA ALA A 237 2.38 -20.93 6.75
C ALA A 237 2.08 -21.22 5.28
N ARG A 238 2.33 -20.23 4.41
CA ARG A 238 2.36 -20.48 2.98
C ARG A 238 3.54 -21.42 2.66
N PRO A 239 3.44 -22.29 1.64
CA PRO A 239 4.46 -23.29 1.34
C PRO A 239 5.89 -22.73 1.24
N ALA A 240 6.05 -21.54 0.67
CA ALA A 240 7.35 -20.88 0.52
C ALA A 240 8.02 -20.52 1.86
N TYR A 241 7.25 -20.20 2.91
CA TYR A 241 7.81 -19.78 4.20
C TYR A 241 7.88 -20.90 5.24
N GLY A 242 7.13 -22.00 5.06
CA GLY A 242 7.03 -23.07 6.05
C GLY A 242 8.38 -23.65 6.48
N LYS A 243 9.37 -23.72 5.58
CA LYS A 243 10.75 -24.17 5.89
C LYS A 243 11.80 -23.05 5.87
N SER A 244 11.38 -21.81 5.64
CA SER A 244 12.28 -20.65 5.57
C SER A 244 12.84 -20.28 6.94
N LYS A 245 14.02 -19.65 6.97
CA LYS A 245 14.62 -19.14 8.21
C LYS A 245 13.68 -18.16 8.91
N ILE A 246 13.63 -18.25 10.23
CA ILE A 246 12.93 -17.32 11.11
C ILE A 246 13.98 -16.57 11.93
N GLU A 247 14.01 -15.26 11.80
CA GLU A 247 14.80 -14.36 12.65
C GLU A 247 13.88 -13.73 13.69
N VAL A 248 14.28 -13.73 14.96
CA VAL A 248 13.51 -13.13 16.05
C VAL A 248 14.34 -12.06 16.73
N TRP A 249 13.82 -10.83 16.74
CA TRP A 249 14.39 -9.70 17.46
C TRP A 249 13.48 -9.27 18.58
N TRP A 250 14.04 -9.29 19.77
CA TRP A 250 13.28 -9.16 20.99
C TRP A 250 13.79 -8.00 21.82
N ASP A 251 12.95 -7.00 21.99
CA ASP A 251 13.15 -5.94 22.98
C ASP A 251 12.79 -6.50 24.37
N MET A 252 13.82 -6.76 25.17
CA MET A 252 13.66 -7.33 26.51
C MET A 252 13.16 -6.32 27.55
N GLU A 253 13.16 -5.03 27.23
CA GLU A 253 12.63 -3.98 28.10
C GLU A 253 11.12 -3.82 27.92
N ASP A 254 10.64 -3.80 26.67
CA ASP A 254 9.21 -3.78 26.36
C ASP A 254 8.51 -5.10 26.74
N CYS A 255 9.17 -6.23 26.48
CA CYS A 255 8.62 -7.57 26.71
C CYS A 255 9.54 -8.38 27.63
N PRO A 256 9.63 -8.05 28.93
CA PRO A 256 10.52 -8.73 29.86
C PRO A 256 10.08 -10.16 30.12
N ILE A 257 11.01 -11.00 30.60
CA ILE A 257 10.66 -12.33 31.10
C ILE A 257 9.78 -12.15 32.36
N PRO A 258 8.57 -12.74 32.42
CA PRO A 258 7.71 -12.64 33.60
C PRO A 258 8.37 -13.24 34.84
N GLU A 259 8.04 -12.70 36.02
CA GLU A 259 8.57 -13.19 37.29
C GLU A 259 8.26 -14.69 37.49
N GLY A 260 9.27 -15.46 37.87
CA GLY A 260 9.14 -16.91 38.06
C GLY A 260 9.11 -17.74 36.76
N TYR A 261 9.15 -17.11 35.58
CA TYR A 261 9.25 -17.84 34.31
C TYR A 261 10.69 -18.34 34.06
N ASP A 262 10.83 -19.61 33.70
CA ASP A 262 12.13 -20.18 33.35
C ASP A 262 12.58 -19.68 31.98
N ALA A 263 13.63 -18.85 31.96
CA ALA A 263 14.22 -18.29 30.74
C ALA A 263 14.56 -19.34 29.67
N ARG A 264 14.88 -20.58 30.07
CA ARG A 264 15.17 -21.69 29.13
C ARG A 264 13.94 -22.09 28.31
N ARG A 265 12.74 -21.67 28.71
CA ARG A 265 11.49 -21.96 27.99
C ARG A 265 11.16 -20.93 26.91
N VAL A 266 11.87 -19.80 26.82
CA VAL A 266 11.58 -18.76 25.81
C VAL A 266 11.70 -19.34 24.38
N ARG A 267 12.85 -19.92 24.00
CA ARG A 267 13.03 -20.52 22.68
C ARG A 267 11.99 -21.63 22.40
N PRO A 268 11.80 -22.64 23.26
CA PRO A 268 10.80 -23.68 23.04
C PRO A 268 9.37 -23.13 22.85
N SER A 269 8.97 -22.10 23.60
CA SER A 269 7.64 -21.49 23.47
C SER A 269 7.47 -20.80 22.11
N LEU A 270 8.48 -20.05 21.65
CA LEU A 270 8.48 -19.43 20.32
C LEU A 270 8.41 -20.48 19.20
N GLU A 271 9.29 -21.48 19.23
CA GLU A 271 9.36 -22.54 18.23
C GLU A 271 8.04 -23.36 18.18
N ALA A 272 7.42 -23.61 19.34
CA ALA A 272 6.12 -24.27 19.41
C ALA A 272 5.01 -23.43 18.75
N ALA A 273 4.98 -22.11 19.01
CA ALA A 273 4.00 -21.21 18.39
C ALA A 273 4.16 -21.15 16.87
N PHE A 274 5.39 -21.08 16.36
CA PHE A 274 5.68 -21.13 14.92
C PHE A 274 5.21 -22.45 14.31
N LYS A 275 5.52 -23.58 14.96
CA LYS A 275 5.13 -24.92 14.50
C LYS A 275 3.62 -25.10 14.45
N ASN A 276 2.88 -24.52 15.40
CA ASN A 276 1.42 -24.56 15.41
C ASN A 276 0.81 -23.84 14.20
N LEU A 277 1.51 -22.87 13.63
CA LEU A 277 1.12 -22.20 12.39
C LEU A 277 1.75 -22.85 11.14
N GLY A 278 2.46 -23.97 11.27
CA GLY A 278 3.07 -24.69 10.15
C GLY A 278 4.46 -24.18 9.73
N TYR A 279 5.10 -23.36 10.56
CA TYR A 279 6.48 -22.92 10.35
C TYR A 279 7.45 -23.85 11.09
N SER A 280 8.39 -24.44 10.36
CA SER A 280 9.35 -25.42 10.86
C SER A 280 10.79 -25.14 10.38
N GLY A 281 11.06 -23.93 9.92
CA GLY A 281 12.40 -23.52 9.51
C GLY A 281 13.33 -23.24 10.69
N PRO A 282 14.64 -23.03 10.43
CA PRO A 282 15.62 -22.73 11.47
C PRO A 282 15.34 -21.38 12.14
N VAL A 283 15.49 -21.31 13.47
CA VAL A 283 15.17 -20.13 14.28
C VAL A 283 16.42 -19.52 14.92
N SER A 284 16.69 -18.26 14.59
CA SER A 284 17.68 -17.39 15.25
C SER A 284 16.96 -16.40 16.15
N ILE A 285 17.46 -16.21 17.39
CA ILE A 285 16.83 -15.32 18.37
C ILE A 285 17.90 -14.41 18.96
N THR A 286 17.67 -13.11 18.92
CA THR A 286 18.51 -12.09 19.55
C THR A 286 17.65 -11.22 20.47
N GLY A 287 17.97 -11.25 21.77
CA GLY A 287 17.40 -10.36 22.78
C GLY A 287 18.25 -9.11 22.95
N TYR A 288 17.63 -7.93 22.89
CA TYR A 288 18.24 -6.62 23.07
C TYR A 288 17.79 -6.03 24.40
N GLY A 289 18.72 -5.44 25.15
CA GLY A 289 18.40 -4.72 26.38
C GLY A 289 19.63 -4.34 27.19
N ASP A 290 19.41 -3.58 28.26
CA ASP A 290 20.45 -3.24 29.21
C ASP A 290 20.82 -4.43 30.10
N GLN A 291 21.77 -5.23 29.62
CA GLN A 291 22.25 -6.41 30.35
C GLN A 291 22.92 -6.11 31.69
N THR A 292 23.19 -4.84 32.03
CA THR A 292 23.61 -4.49 33.40
C THR A 292 22.45 -4.55 34.40
N LYS A 293 21.21 -4.53 33.91
CA LYS A 293 19.97 -4.62 34.68
C LYS A 293 19.31 -5.99 34.60
N THR A 294 19.68 -6.82 33.63
CA THR A 294 19.16 -8.19 33.49
C THR A 294 19.85 -9.15 34.47
N PRO A 295 19.11 -9.88 35.33
CA PRO A 295 19.71 -10.87 36.23
C PRO A 295 20.52 -11.97 35.52
N ASP A 296 21.71 -12.29 36.05
CA ASP A 296 22.64 -13.28 35.47
C ASP A 296 22.00 -14.64 35.18
N HIS A 297 21.12 -15.12 36.06
CA HIS A 297 20.46 -16.42 35.89
C HIS A 297 19.54 -16.44 34.66
N LEU A 298 18.92 -15.31 34.30
CA LEU A 298 18.12 -15.20 33.08
C LEU A 298 19.02 -15.20 31.85
N LEU A 299 20.15 -14.48 31.87
CA LEU A 299 21.13 -14.45 30.78
C LEU A 299 21.74 -15.84 30.51
N GLN A 300 22.09 -16.56 31.58
CA GLN A 300 22.56 -17.95 31.49
C GLN A 300 21.48 -18.88 30.96
N GLY A 301 20.23 -18.74 31.44
CA GLY A 301 19.10 -19.51 30.95
C GLY A 301 18.86 -19.32 29.45
N LEU A 302 18.81 -18.07 28.98
CA LEU A 302 18.66 -17.72 27.57
C LEU A 302 19.82 -18.29 26.72
N SER A 303 21.06 -18.00 27.09
CA SER A 303 22.24 -18.42 26.32
C SER A 303 22.40 -19.95 26.28
N SER A 304 22.02 -20.68 27.34
CA SER A 304 22.03 -22.15 27.37
C SER A 304 21.10 -22.79 26.34
N THR A 305 20.11 -22.05 25.85
CA THR A 305 19.20 -22.46 24.78
C THR A 305 19.55 -21.85 23.43
N GLY A 306 20.71 -21.21 23.31
CA GLY A 306 21.17 -20.59 22.06
C GLY A 306 20.40 -19.32 21.69
N VAL A 307 19.85 -18.59 22.67
CA VAL A 307 19.39 -17.21 22.46
C VAL A 307 20.60 -16.28 22.56
N SER A 308 20.86 -15.51 21.51
CA SER A 308 21.90 -14.48 21.49
C SER A 308 21.44 -13.27 22.29
N ILE A 309 22.36 -12.62 22.99
CA ILE A 309 22.08 -11.44 23.81
C ILE A 309 22.92 -10.27 23.31
N ALA A 310 22.26 -9.20 22.90
CA ALA A 310 22.87 -7.96 22.50
C ALA A 310 22.73 -6.94 23.64
N HIS A 311 23.85 -6.39 24.09
CA HIS A 311 23.84 -5.34 25.10
C HIS A 311 23.58 -3.97 24.44
N ASN A 312 22.57 -3.28 24.95
CA ASN A 312 22.24 -1.92 24.53
C ASN A 312 21.78 -1.11 25.75
N ILE A 313 22.38 0.07 25.96
CA ILE A 313 22.19 0.91 27.16
C ILE A 313 21.18 2.04 26.90
N SER A 314 20.60 2.14 25.70
CA SER A 314 19.90 3.35 25.26
C SER A 314 18.41 3.16 24.94
N ASP A 315 17.63 4.24 25.11
CA ASP A 315 16.28 4.46 24.54
C ASP A 315 16.23 4.34 23.00
N ALA A 316 17.33 3.93 22.36
CA ALA A 316 17.47 3.72 20.93
C ALA A 316 17.52 2.23 20.53
N THR A 317 17.04 1.31 21.37
CA THR A 317 16.87 -0.12 21.01
C THR A 317 16.15 -0.28 19.67
N SER A 318 15.07 0.46 19.45
CA SER A 318 14.39 0.44 18.15
C SER A 318 15.27 0.92 16.98
N LYS A 319 16.23 1.83 17.20
CA LYS A 319 17.17 2.29 16.15
C LYS A 319 18.22 1.22 15.84
N HIS A 320 18.72 0.51 16.85
CA HIS A 320 19.66 -0.59 16.64
C HIS A 320 19.02 -1.75 15.89
N ILE A 321 17.82 -2.15 16.30
CA ILE A 321 17.00 -3.15 15.58
C ILE A 321 16.78 -2.71 14.12
N PHE A 322 16.58 -1.41 13.87
CA PHE A 322 16.46 -0.90 12.51
C PHE A 322 17.76 -1.00 11.68
N PHE A 323 18.93 -0.72 12.24
CA PHE A 323 20.19 -0.88 11.49
C PHE A 323 20.47 -2.36 11.19
N ASP A 324 20.24 -3.24 12.16
CA ASP A 324 20.37 -4.68 11.99
C ASP A 324 19.40 -5.21 10.91
N LEU A 325 18.21 -4.60 10.76
CA LEU A 325 17.25 -4.87 9.67
C LEU A 325 17.89 -4.78 8.29
N VAL A 326 18.57 -3.69 8.01
CA VAL A 326 19.13 -3.43 6.68
C VAL A 326 20.20 -4.46 6.34
N ASP A 327 21.11 -4.73 7.28
CA ASP A 327 22.19 -5.69 7.08
C ASP A 327 21.66 -7.13 6.99
N TRP A 328 20.67 -7.47 7.81
CA TRP A 328 20.05 -8.79 7.78
C TRP A 328 19.33 -9.04 6.44
N GLN A 329 18.59 -8.06 5.92
CA GLN A 329 17.88 -8.19 4.64
C GLN A 329 18.83 -8.46 3.47
N ASN A 330 20.04 -7.87 3.50
CA ASN A 330 21.05 -8.12 2.47
C ASN A 330 21.60 -9.56 2.52
N GLN A 331 21.62 -10.18 3.69
CA GLN A 331 22.17 -11.53 3.90
C GLN A 331 21.11 -12.63 3.81
N ASN A 332 19.82 -12.31 3.93
CA ASN A 332 18.73 -13.27 4.04
C ASN A 332 17.64 -12.96 3.00
N PRO A 333 17.86 -13.24 1.70
CA PRO A 333 16.86 -12.98 0.66
C PRO A 333 15.56 -13.78 0.89
N PRO A 334 14.40 -13.29 0.42
CA PRO A 334 13.15 -14.04 0.51
C PRO A 334 13.22 -15.41 -0.19
N PRO A 335 12.51 -16.45 0.31
CA PRO A 335 11.60 -16.41 1.45
C PRO A 335 12.33 -16.45 2.79
N ALA A 336 11.99 -15.51 3.68
CA ALA A 336 12.42 -15.50 5.08
C ALA A 336 11.32 -14.87 5.95
N THR A 337 11.34 -15.21 7.23
CA THR A 337 10.41 -14.68 8.23
C THR A 337 11.17 -13.86 9.28
N LEU A 338 10.69 -12.66 9.57
CA LEU A 338 11.14 -11.85 10.69
C LEU A 338 10.04 -11.81 11.76
N MET A 339 10.41 -11.98 13.02
CA MET A 339 9.56 -11.68 14.17
C MET A 339 10.17 -10.52 14.94
N VAL A 340 9.34 -9.53 15.25
CA VAL A 340 9.72 -8.44 16.17
C VAL A 340 8.85 -8.53 17.43
N ILE A 341 9.50 -8.56 18.59
CA ILE A 341 8.85 -8.59 19.91
C ILE A 341 9.14 -7.25 20.58
N SER A 342 8.17 -6.33 20.57
CA SER A 342 8.30 -4.97 21.12
C SER A 342 6.93 -4.28 21.12
N ASP A 343 6.71 -3.39 22.08
CA ASP A 343 5.53 -2.53 22.16
C ASP A 343 5.67 -1.27 21.27
N HIS A 344 6.90 -0.92 20.90
CA HIS A 344 7.23 0.31 20.19
C HIS A 344 7.97 0.06 18.85
N LEU A 345 7.19 -0.08 17.78
CA LEU A 345 7.69 -0.20 16.41
C LEU A 345 7.90 1.18 15.75
N THR A 346 8.81 1.99 16.29
CA THR A 346 9.14 3.33 15.76
C THR A 346 9.66 3.31 14.32
N PHE A 347 10.10 2.14 13.84
CA PHE A 347 10.59 1.87 12.49
C PHE A 347 9.57 1.12 11.61
N SER A 348 8.30 1.03 12.03
CA SER A 348 7.21 0.35 11.31
C SER A 348 7.02 0.83 9.88
N VAL A 349 7.15 2.14 9.62
CA VAL A 349 7.10 2.70 8.25
C VAL A 349 8.22 2.14 7.39
N ALA A 350 9.44 2.04 7.93
CA ALA A 350 10.58 1.52 7.18
C ALA A 350 10.44 0.01 6.92
N LEU A 351 9.99 -0.76 7.92
CA LEU A 351 9.63 -2.17 7.75
C LEU A 351 8.55 -2.37 6.69
N ALA A 352 7.49 -1.57 6.73
CA ALA A 352 6.40 -1.65 5.75
C ALA A 352 6.90 -1.36 4.34
N ARG A 353 7.81 -0.40 4.17
CA ARG A 353 8.47 -0.13 2.87
C ARG A 353 9.33 -1.31 2.43
N SER A 354 10.10 -1.92 3.33
CA SER A 354 10.87 -3.13 3.02
C SER A 354 9.95 -4.29 2.62
N GLN A 355 8.82 -4.51 3.30
CA GLN A 355 7.87 -5.58 2.95
C GLN A 355 7.23 -5.39 1.56
N GLN A 356 7.10 -4.13 1.10
CA GLN A 356 6.62 -3.85 -0.26
C GLN A 356 7.66 -4.24 -1.31
N LEU A 357 8.95 -3.95 -1.05
CA LEU A 357 10.06 -4.21 -1.98
C LEU A 357 10.50 -5.68 -1.99
N THR A 358 10.54 -6.29 -0.82
CA THR A 358 11.01 -7.64 -0.54
C THR A 358 9.95 -8.29 0.32
N ILE A 359 9.16 -9.21 -0.24
CA ILE A 359 8.01 -9.82 0.43
C ILE A 359 8.50 -10.76 1.53
N TYR A 360 8.93 -10.20 2.65
CA TYR A 360 9.23 -10.93 3.88
C TYR A 360 7.95 -11.26 4.61
N ASN A 361 7.94 -12.44 5.23
CA ASN A 361 6.90 -12.78 6.17
C ASN A 361 7.20 -12.10 7.51
N LEU A 362 6.19 -11.49 8.13
CA LEU A 362 6.36 -10.75 9.39
C LEU A 362 5.46 -11.30 10.48
N PHE A 363 6.04 -11.49 11.64
CA PHE A 363 5.39 -11.80 12.90
C PHE A 363 5.61 -10.66 13.89
N LEU A 364 4.62 -10.41 14.76
CA LEU A 364 4.79 -9.49 15.88
C LEU A 364 4.43 -10.16 17.21
N ALA A 365 5.09 -9.75 18.28
CA ALA A 365 4.54 -9.90 19.61
C ALA A 365 4.76 -8.62 20.43
N TYR A 366 3.89 -8.42 21.40
CA TYR A 366 3.84 -7.23 22.23
C TYR A 366 3.25 -7.60 23.59
N SER A 367 3.54 -6.82 24.62
CA SER A 367 3.00 -7.00 25.97
C SER A 367 1.50 -6.65 26.01
N TYR A 368 1.06 -5.67 25.21
CA TYR A 368 -0.34 -5.30 25.02
C TYR A 368 -0.67 -5.04 23.55
N ARG A 369 -1.92 -5.29 23.15
CA ARG A 369 -2.37 -5.01 21.78
C ARG A 369 -2.37 -3.51 21.52
N PRO A 370 -1.74 -3.03 20.42
CA PRO A 370 -1.89 -1.65 20.01
C PRO A 370 -3.35 -1.30 19.74
N ASP A 371 -3.81 -0.15 20.24
CA ASP A 371 -5.18 0.34 20.02
C ASP A 371 -5.42 0.74 18.57
N GLN A 372 -4.37 1.15 17.87
CA GLN A 372 -4.40 1.54 16.47
C GLN A 372 -3.85 0.43 15.57
N MET A 373 -4.47 0.29 14.40
CA MET A 373 -3.98 -0.64 13.39
C MET A 373 -2.62 -0.17 12.86
N SER A 374 -1.67 -1.11 12.76
CA SER A 374 -0.34 -0.84 12.22
C SER A 374 -0.37 -0.77 10.69
N VAL A 375 0.55 -0.01 10.09
CA VAL A 375 0.80 -0.06 8.63
C VAL A 375 1.42 -1.38 8.19
N LEU A 376 1.98 -2.14 9.14
CA LEU A 376 2.56 -3.45 8.89
C LEU A 376 1.49 -4.51 8.67
N VAL A 377 1.74 -5.39 7.71
CA VAL A 377 0.93 -6.56 7.46
C VAL A 377 1.68 -7.79 7.97
N THR A 378 1.11 -8.41 8.99
CA THR A 378 1.68 -9.57 9.68
C THR A 378 0.94 -10.84 9.32
N SER A 379 1.65 -11.96 9.22
CA SER A 379 0.99 -13.26 9.13
C SER A 379 0.54 -13.79 10.48
N ALA A 380 1.18 -13.37 11.56
CA ALA A 380 0.84 -13.80 12.91
C ALA A 380 1.20 -12.74 13.96
N GLU A 381 0.40 -12.70 15.02
CA GLU A 381 0.64 -11.83 16.17
C GLU A 381 0.29 -12.52 17.50
N TRP A 382 1.06 -12.21 18.53
CA TRP A 382 0.86 -12.74 19.88
C TRP A 382 0.95 -11.67 20.96
N LEU A 383 0.18 -11.89 22.05
CA LEU A 383 0.52 -11.28 23.34
C LEU A 383 1.69 -12.06 23.94
N TRP A 384 2.70 -11.34 24.42
CA TRP A 384 3.93 -11.92 24.95
C TRP A 384 3.69 -12.96 26.05
N ASP A 385 2.88 -12.62 27.06
CA ASP A 385 2.57 -13.55 28.15
C ASP A 385 1.84 -14.81 27.67
N SER A 386 0.92 -14.66 26.71
CA SER A 386 0.20 -15.79 26.11
C SER A 386 1.14 -16.69 25.31
N LEU A 387 2.09 -16.08 24.60
CA LEU A 387 3.11 -16.78 23.82
C LEU A 387 4.00 -17.63 24.73
N LEU A 388 4.47 -17.07 25.85
CA LEU A 388 5.27 -17.78 26.84
C LEU A 388 4.49 -18.88 27.57
N ALA A 389 3.21 -18.66 27.85
CA ALA A 389 2.33 -19.66 28.46
C ALA A 389 2.00 -20.84 27.52
N GLY A 390 2.32 -20.74 26.22
CA GLY A 390 1.93 -21.73 25.21
C GLY A 390 0.43 -21.69 24.89
N LEU A 391 -0.26 -20.59 25.20
CA LEU A 391 -1.67 -20.39 24.94
C LEU A 391 -1.84 -19.80 23.53
N CYS A 392 -2.34 -20.60 22.59
CA CYS A 392 -2.65 -20.13 21.25
C CYS A 392 -4.12 -19.71 21.17
N PHE A 393 -4.41 -18.40 21.09
CA PHE A 393 -5.72 -17.94 20.67
C PHE A 393 -5.82 -18.05 19.14
N VAL A 394 -6.31 -19.19 18.66
CA VAL A 394 -6.83 -19.27 17.29
C VAL A 394 -8.16 -18.52 17.30
N LEU A 395 -8.14 -17.23 16.98
CA LEU A 395 -9.37 -16.52 16.62
C LEU A 395 -9.82 -17.09 15.29
N SER A 396 -10.71 -18.09 15.34
CA SER A 396 -11.47 -18.51 14.17
C SER A 396 -12.33 -17.32 13.74
N SER A 397 -11.84 -16.52 12.80
CA SER A 397 -12.75 -15.73 11.96
C SER A 397 -13.42 -16.71 11.00
N SER A 398 -14.43 -17.41 11.50
CA SER A 398 -15.45 -18.01 10.63
C SER A 398 -16.15 -16.86 9.93
N ILE A 399 -15.92 -16.73 8.62
CA ILE A 399 -16.76 -15.91 7.74
C ILE A 399 -17.21 -16.85 6.62
N THR A 400 -18.46 -17.30 6.73
CA THR A 400 -19.32 -17.59 5.58
C THR A 400 -19.65 -16.32 4.83
#